data_AF-A0A965IL81-F1
#
_entry.id   AF-A0A965IL81-F1
#
_cell.length_a   1.000
_cell.length_b   1.000
_cell.length_c   1.000
_cell.angle_alpha   90.00
_cell.angle_beta   90.00
_cell.angle_gamma   90.00
#
_symmetry.space_group_name_H-M   'P 1'
#
loop_
_entity.id
_entity.type
_entity.pdbx_description
1 polymer ?
#
loop_
_entity_poly.entity_id
_entity_poly.type
_entity_poly.pdbx_seq_one_letter_code
_entity_poly.pdbx_strand_id
1 'polypeptide(L)'
;GVEAMKFYEVAPSILLTRHAITIRPLCFSVKTLKKLPADLQDAILKAGKEAGVYGRQVESSEDQDKLDKYAKEGKLKQVPFSQRAVVFIAVSDDERRTFQADGRSCAAMENGDVVPTR
;
A
#
# COMPACT_ATOMS: atom_id res chain seq x y z
N GLY A 1 -2.56 -8.47 -7.23
CA GLY A 1 -1.28 -9.12 -7.66
C GLY A 1 -1.40 -10.61 -8.00
N VAL A 2 -2.16 -11.37 -7.21
CA VAL A 2 -2.33 -12.83 -7.34
C VAL A 2 -2.84 -13.28 -8.72
N GLU A 3 -3.72 -12.49 -9.34
CA GLU A 3 -4.26 -12.76 -10.68
C GLU A 3 -3.26 -12.42 -11.80
N ALA A 4 -2.61 -11.26 -11.73
CA ALA A 4 -1.73 -10.76 -12.80
C ALA A 4 -0.55 -11.70 -13.09
N MET A 5 -0.04 -12.39 -12.06
CA MET A 5 1.07 -13.34 -12.18
C MET A 5 0.63 -14.81 -12.09
N LYS A 6 -0.69 -15.07 -12.06
CA LYS A 6 -1.27 -16.42 -11.97
C LYS A 6 -0.73 -17.28 -10.83
N PHE A 7 -0.41 -16.66 -9.69
CA PHE A 7 0.15 -17.40 -8.53
C PHE A 7 -0.82 -18.44 -7.95
N TYR A 8 -2.11 -18.32 -8.26
CA TYR A 8 -3.13 -19.31 -7.91
C TYR A 8 -2.89 -20.71 -8.51
N GLU A 9 -2.02 -20.85 -9.52
CA GLU A 9 -1.70 -22.15 -10.14
C GLU A 9 -0.61 -22.93 -9.39
N VAL A 10 0.37 -22.23 -8.81
CA VAL A 10 1.57 -22.84 -8.20
C VAL A 10 1.62 -22.71 -6.68
N ALA A 11 0.85 -21.79 -6.09
CA ALA A 11 0.79 -21.55 -4.66
C ALA A 11 -0.67 -21.51 -4.18
N PRO A 12 -1.26 -22.67 -3.83
CA PRO A 12 -2.70 -22.78 -3.53
C PRO A 12 -3.10 -22.24 -2.13
N SER A 13 -2.13 -21.84 -1.30
CA SER A 13 -2.39 -21.33 0.06
C SER A 13 -1.84 -19.91 0.21
N ILE A 14 -2.71 -18.98 0.59
CA ILE A 14 -2.35 -17.58 0.89
C ILE A 14 -2.55 -17.34 2.38
N LEU A 15 -1.46 -16.98 3.07
CA LEU A 15 -1.47 -16.53 4.46
C LEU A 15 -1.70 -15.02 4.50
N LEU A 16 -2.79 -14.58 5.14
CA LEU A 16 -3.18 -13.15 5.21
C LEU A 16 -2.40 -12.38 6.30
N THR A 17 -1.08 -12.34 6.16
CA THR A 17 -0.18 -11.68 7.13
C THR A 17 -0.34 -10.16 7.16
N ARG A 18 -0.71 -9.53 6.02
CA ARG A 18 -0.84 -8.06 5.86
C ARG A 18 0.38 -7.28 6.38
N HIS A 19 1.58 -7.81 6.15
CA HIS A 19 2.84 -7.24 6.64
C HIS A 19 3.28 -6.01 5.84
N ALA A 20 2.88 -5.89 4.58
CA ALA A 20 3.19 -4.75 3.73
C ALA A 20 1.91 -4.22 3.08
N ILE A 21 1.64 -2.93 3.29
CA ILE A 21 0.60 -2.19 2.58
C ILE A 21 1.31 -1.36 1.52
N THR A 22 1.15 -1.72 0.24
CA THR A 22 1.75 -0.95 -0.84
C THR A 22 0.96 0.33 -1.04
N ILE A 23 1.50 1.45 -0.59
CA ILE A 23 1.00 2.78 -0.95
C ILE A 23 1.67 3.13 -2.28
N ARG A 24 0.88 3.32 -3.35
CA ARG A 24 1.38 3.74 -4.67
C ARG A 24 1.15 5.25 -4.85
N PRO A 25 2.09 6.11 -4.43
CA PRO A 25 1.94 7.55 -4.60
C PRO A 25 1.93 7.91 -6.09
N LEU A 26 0.97 8.76 -6.48
CA LEU A 26 0.98 9.38 -7.80
C LEU A 26 2.01 10.51 -7.81
N CYS A 27 3.14 10.29 -8.48
CA CYS A 27 4.25 11.24 -8.53
C CYS A 27 4.22 12.07 -9.81
N PHE A 28 4.39 13.39 -9.69
CA PHE A 28 4.53 14.31 -10.82
C PHE A 28 5.83 15.12 -10.71
N SER A 29 6.45 15.44 -11.85
CA SER A 29 7.70 16.21 -11.87
C SER A 29 7.46 17.65 -11.43
N VAL A 30 8.10 18.04 -10.33
CA VAL A 30 8.06 19.43 -9.81
C VAL A 30 8.60 20.44 -10.83
N LYS A 31 9.60 20.05 -11.63
CA LYS A 31 10.17 20.92 -12.69
C LYS A 31 9.15 21.21 -13.79
N THR A 32 8.31 20.24 -14.12
CA THR A 32 7.25 20.38 -15.12
C THR A 32 6.07 21.17 -14.56
N LEU A 33 5.69 20.90 -13.30
CA LEU A 33 4.59 21.60 -12.65
C LEU A 33 4.83 23.11 -12.59
N LYS A 34 6.04 23.52 -12.23
CA LYS A 34 6.44 24.95 -12.12
C LYS A 34 6.46 25.69 -13.46
N LYS A 35 6.51 25.00 -14.60
CA LYS A 35 6.50 25.62 -15.94
C LYS A 35 5.08 25.91 -16.44
N LEU A 36 4.07 25.33 -15.81
CA LEU A 36 2.68 25.50 -16.22
C LEU A 36 2.10 26.80 -15.64
N PRO A 37 1.16 27.47 -16.32
CA PRO A 37 0.36 28.55 -15.76
C PRO A 37 -0.37 28.12 -14.47
N ALA A 38 -0.66 29.07 -13.58
CA ALA A 38 -1.27 28.81 -12.27
C ALA A 38 -2.57 27.99 -12.37
N ASP A 39 -3.45 28.34 -13.31
CA ASP A 39 -4.72 27.65 -13.54
C ASP A 39 -4.55 26.15 -13.82
N LEU A 40 -3.49 25.77 -14.54
CA LEU A 40 -3.19 24.36 -14.83
C LEU A 40 -2.54 23.66 -13.63
N GLN A 41 -1.75 24.36 -12.81
CA GLN A 41 -1.20 23.80 -11.59
C GLN A 41 -2.31 23.44 -10.59
N ASP A 42 -3.28 24.35 -10.41
CA ASP A 42 -4.42 24.14 -9.53
C ASP A 42 -5.32 23.00 -10.02
N ALA A 43 -5.54 22.90 -11.34
CA ALA A 43 -6.25 21.78 -11.94
C ALA A 43 -5.55 20.43 -11.67
N ILE A 44 -4.22 20.37 -11.81
CA ILE A 44 -3.43 19.15 -11.54
C ILE A 44 -3.49 18.78 -10.05
N LEU A 45 -3.41 19.75 -9.15
CA LEU A 45 -3.48 19.50 -7.71
C LEU A 45 -4.86 18.98 -7.29
N LYS A 46 -5.94 19.54 -7.87
CA LYS A 46 -7.30 19.06 -7.66
C LYS A 46 -7.48 17.64 -8.19
N ALA A 47 -7.08 17.40 -9.45
CA ALA A 47 -7.16 16.08 -10.07
C ALA A 47 -6.32 15.03 -9.32
N GLY A 48 -5.13 15.40 -8.84
CA GLY A 48 -4.27 14.50 -8.06
C GLY A 48 -4.90 14.07 -6.72
N LYS A 49 -5.60 14.99 -6.03
CA LYS A 49 -6.34 14.65 -4.79
C LYS A 49 -7.49 13.70 -5.08
N GLU A 50 -8.30 13.99 -6.09
CA GLU A 50 -9.44 13.17 -6.48
C GLU A 50 -8.98 11.78 -6.97
N ALA A 51 -7.94 11.73 -7.80
CA ALA A 51 -7.35 10.48 -8.29
C ALA A 51 -6.71 9.65 -7.16
N GLY A 52 -6.09 10.28 -6.16
CA GLY A 52 -5.52 9.58 -5.02
C GLY A 52 -6.57 8.91 -4.14
N VAL A 53 -7.70 9.60 -3.90
CA VAL A 53 -8.83 9.03 -3.15
C VAL A 53 -9.46 7.88 -3.94
N TYR A 54 -9.73 8.10 -5.23
CA TYR A 54 -10.31 7.09 -6.10
C TYR A 54 -9.40 5.86 -6.23
N GLY A 55 -8.10 6.06 -6.49
CA GLY A 55 -7.12 4.98 -6.63
C GLY A 55 -7.03 4.11 -5.38
N ARG A 56 -7.00 4.72 -4.18
CA ARG A 56 -7.03 3.96 -2.92
C ARG A 56 -8.29 3.11 -2.79
N GLN A 57 -9.44 3.67 -3.14
CA GLN A 57 -10.72 2.99 -3.00
C GLN A 57 -10.83 1.80 -3.95
N VAL A 58 -10.42 1.98 -5.21
CA VAL A 58 -10.42 0.93 -6.24
C VAL A 58 -9.41 -0.16 -5.94
N GLU A 59 -8.17 0.19 -5.58
CA GLU A 59 -7.12 -0.80 -5.26
C GLU A 59 -7.55 -1.68 -4.08
N SER A 60 -8.15 -1.08 -3.05
CA SER A 60 -8.62 -1.83 -1.88
C SER A 60 -9.83 -2.73 -2.15
N SER A 61 -10.76 -2.31 -3.02
CA SER A 61 -11.93 -3.12 -3.36
C SER A 61 -11.58 -4.27 -4.29
N GLU A 62 -10.80 -3.99 -5.34
CA GLU A 62 -10.43 -4.99 -6.34
C GLU A 62 -9.59 -6.13 -5.76
N ASP A 63 -8.67 -5.82 -4.83
CA ASP A 63 -7.86 -6.86 -4.20
C ASP A 63 -8.72 -7.82 -3.35
N GLN A 64 -9.75 -7.32 -2.67
CA GLN A 64 -10.68 -8.15 -1.88
C GLN A 64 -11.58 -9.00 -2.79
N ASP A 65 -12.16 -8.39 -3.83
CA ASP A 65 -13.06 -9.07 -4.76
C ASP A 65 -12.36 -10.22 -5.51
N LYS A 66 -11.10 -10.02 -5.90
CA LYS A 66 -10.28 -11.04 -6.56
C LYS A 66 -9.97 -12.21 -5.62
N LEU A 67 -9.61 -11.93 -4.36
CA LEU A 67 -9.35 -12.98 -3.36
C LEU A 67 -10.60 -13.82 -3.06
N ASP A 68 -11.78 -13.18 -3.00
CA ASP A 68 -13.05 -13.87 -2.74
C ASP A 68 -13.52 -14.70 -3.93
N LYS A 69 -13.29 -14.22 -5.16
CA LYS A 69 -13.54 -14.98 -6.39
C LYS A 69 -12.73 -16.28 -6.42
N TYR A 70 -11.42 -16.22 -6.18
CA TYR A 70 -10.58 -17.42 -6.24
C TYR A 70 -10.74 -18.36 -5.04
N ALA A 71 -11.16 -17.84 -3.88
CA ALA A 71 -11.58 -18.67 -2.76
C ALA A 71 -12.86 -19.46 -3.10
N LYS A 72 -13.84 -18.82 -3.75
CA LYS A 72 -15.08 -19.49 -4.23
C LYS A 72 -14.80 -20.52 -5.32
N GLU A 73 -13.85 -20.25 -6.23
CA GLU A 73 -13.42 -21.19 -7.26
C GLU A 73 -12.56 -22.36 -6.72
N GLY A 74 -12.25 -22.37 -5.42
CA GLY A 74 -11.48 -23.45 -4.78
C GLY A 74 -9.99 -23.48 -5.14
N LYS A 75 -9.51 -22.52 -5.94
CA LYS A 75 -8.11 -22.40 -6.38
C LYS A 75 -7.20 -21.82 -5.30
N LEU A 76 -7.77 -21.11 -4.32
CA LEU A 76 -7.03 -20.45 -3.26
C LEU A 76 -7.64 -20.70 -1.88
N LYS A 77 -6.81 -21.17 -0.95
CA LYS A 77 -7.15 -21.26 0.47
C LYS A 77 -6.62 -20.04 1.21
N GLN A 78 -7.53 -19.24 1.74
CA GLN A 78 -7.18 -18.12 2.61
C GLN A 78 -7.00 -18.65 4.05
N VAL A 79 -5.80 -18.49 4.60
CA VAL A 79 -5.50 -18.87 5.99
C VAL A 79 -5.31 -17.59 6.82
N PRO A 80 -6.16 -17.35 7.83
CA PRO A 80 -6.03 -16.19 8.69
C PRO A 80 -4.77 -16.32 9.56
N PHE A 81 -4.00 -15.24 9.66
CA PHE A 81 -2.78 -15.19 10.47
C PHE A 81 -3.04 -14.50 11.80
N SER A 82 -3.01 -15.26 12.90
CA SER A 82 -3.34 -14.79 14.26
C SER A 82 -2.18 -14.06 14.96
N GLN A 83 -0.93 -14.32 14.58
CA GLN A 83 0.26 -13.79 15.25
C GLN A 83 0.75 -12.44 14.69
N ARG A 84 -0.11 -11.68 14.00
CA ARG A 84 0.28 -10.42 13.33
C ARG A 84 0.92 -9.42 14.30
N ALA A 85 0.36 -9.27 15.50
CA ALA A 85 0.86 -8.32 16.48
C ALA A 85 2.30 -8.63 16.92
N VAL A 86 2.62 -9.92 17.12
CA VAL A 86 3.96 -10.35 17.55
C VAL A 86 4.99 -10.09 16.46
N VAL A 87 4.65 -10.41 15.21
CA VAL A 87 5.53 -10.16 14.05
C VAL A 87 5.69 -8.66 13.80
N PHE A 88 4.63 -7.87 13.91
CA PHE A 88 4.70 -6.43 13.70
C PHE A 88 5.63 -5.75 14.71
N ILE A 89 5.54 -6.10 16.00
CA ILE A 89 6.40 -5.51 17.03
C ILE A 89 7.87 -5.91 16.79
N ALA A 90 8.13 -7.20 16.60
CA ALA A 90 9.50 -7.70 16.43
C ALA A 90 10.18 -7.18 15.16
N VAL A 91 9.46 -7.11 14.04
CA VAL A 91 9.99 -6.63 12.76
C VAL A 91 10.11 -5.11 12.73
N SER A 92 9.12 -4.38 13.26
CA SER A 92 9.16 -2.91 13.26
C SER A 92 10.31 -2.37 14.09
N ASP A 93 10.68 -3.02 15.21
CA ASP A 93 11.79 -2.57 16.04
C ASP A 93 13.14 -2.77 15.34
N ASP A 94 13.31 -3.87 14.59
CA ASP A 94 14.55 -4.16 13.84
C ASP A 94 14.67 -3.29 12.57
N GLU A 95 13.57 -3.19 11.80
CA GLU A 95 13.51 -2.32 10.62
C GLU A 95 13.65 -0.84 10.99
N ARG A 96 13.03 -0.38 12.08
CA ARG A 96 13.18 1.03 12.52
C ARG A 96 14.63 1.34 12.92
N ARG A 97 15.31 0.40 13.59
CA ARG A 97 16.72 0.57 14.00
C ARG A 97 17.65 0.65 12.80
N THR A 98 17.48 -0.23 11.82
CA THR A 98 18.28 -0.20 10.59
C THR A 98 17.98 1.03 9.73
N PHE A 99 16.71 1.45 9.64
CA PHE A 99 16.33 2.64 8.87
C PHE A 99 16.83 3.95 9.51
N GLN A 100 16.82 4.05 10.84
CA GLN A 100 17.44 5.16 11.58
C GLN A 100 18.97 5.17 11.45
N ALA A 101 19.61 3.99 11.43
CA ALA A 101 21.06 3.89 11.19
C ALA A 101 21.46 4.37 9.79
N ASP A 102 20.60 4.18 8.80
CA ASP A 102 20.76 4.70 7.43
C ASP A 102 20.44 6.22 7.29
N GLY A 103 20.10 6.91 8.37
CA GLY A 103 19.81 8.35 8.37
C GLY A 103 18.48 8.72 7.70
N ARG A 104 17.59 7.74 7.46
CA ARG A 104 16.27 7.97 6.90
C ARG A 104 15.23 8.05 8.02
N SER A 105 14.49 9.15 8.10
CA SER A 105 13.44 9.30 9.12
C SER A 105 12.25 8.40 8.77
N CYS A 106 11.97 7.43 9.63
CA CYS A 106 10.74 6.65 9.56
C CYS A 106 9.57 7.56 10.00
N ALA A 107 8.73 7.99 9.06
CA ALA A 107 7.44 8.55 9.41
C ALA A 107 6.60 7.39 9.99
N ALA A 108 6.47 7.35 11.31
CA ALA A 108 5.63 6.36 11.97
C ALA A 108 4.17 6.69 11.63
N MET A 109 3.51 5.79 10.90
CA MET A 109 2.06 5.81 10.78
C MET A 109 1.48 5.05 11.96
N GLU A 110 0.92 5.78 12.92
CA GLU A 110 0.02 5.22 13.92
C GLU A 110 -1.41 5.49 13.43
N ASN A 111 -2.20 4.42 13.23
CA ASN A 111 -3.62 4.51 12.89
C ASN A 111 -3.98 5.30 11.62
N GLY A 112 -3.21 5.14 10.54
CA GLY A 112 -3.62 5.62 9.21
C GLY A 112 -3.44 7.12 8.94
N ASP A 113 -2.98 7.88 9.93
CA ASP A 113 -2.58 9.28 9.75
C ASP A 113 -1.05 9.42 9.76
N VAL A 114 -0.52 10.24 8.86
CA VAL A 114 0.89 10.68 8.90
C VAL A 114 1.02 11.60 10.11
N VAL A 115 1.56 11.10 11.21
CA VAL A 115 1.98 11.96 12.31
C VAL A 115 3.31 12.60 11.91
N PRO A 116 3.39 13.94 11.77
CA PRO A 116 4.66 14.59 11.47
C PRO A 116 5.57 14.44 12.69
N THR A 117 6.71 13.78 12.50
CA THR A 117 7.77 13.76 13.50
C THR A 117 8.31 15.18 13.66
N ARG A 118 8.28 15.66 14.90
CA ARG A 118 8.85 16.93 15.34
C ARG A 118 10.35 17.02 15.08
#